data_AF-A0A821X7F7-F1
#
_entry.id   AF-A0A821X7F7-F1
#
_cell.length_a   1.000
_cell.length_b   1.000
_cell.length_c   1.000
_cell.angle_alpha   90.00
_cell.angle_beta   90.00
_cell.angle_gamma   90.00
#
_symmetry.space_group_name_H-M   'P 1'
#
loop_
_entity.id
_entity.type
_entity.pdbx_description
1 polymer ?
#
loop_
_entity_poly.entity_id
_entity_poly.type
_entity_poly.pdbx_seq_one_letter_code
_entity_poly.pdbx_strand_id
1 'polypeptide(L)' 'RFQTLRLQRLFGFDSKQVISYGSCQFPTLGFIVERYLQRENFISEPFWKIAVEHQTEAGEFCEFTWERNRLFEHQPCLVI' A
#
# COMPACT_ATOMS: atom_id res chain seq x y z
N ARG A 1 25.73 1.01 21.69
CA ARG A 1 27.21 1.05 21.53
C ARG A 1 27.74 -0.01 20.56
N PHE A 2 27.42 -1.30 20.73
CA PHE A 2 27.93 -2.36 19.83
C PHE A 2 27.64 -2.11 18.33
N GLN A 3 26.37 -1.86 17.97
CA GLN A 3 25.98 -1.61 16.58
C GLN A 3 26.66 -0.36 16.00
N THR A 4 26.66 0.74 16.74
CA THR A 4 27.31 2.01 16.37
C THR A 4 28.79 1.80 16.01
N LEU A 5 29.58 1.19 16.90
CA LEU A 5 31.03 0.99 16.71
C LEU A 5 31.36 0.01 15.58
N ARG A 6 30.48 -0.96 15.33
CA ARG A 6 30.66 -1.92 14.24
C ARG A 6 30.35 -1.26 12.89
N LEU A 7 29.23 -0.56 12.79
CA LEU A 7 28.77 0.05 11.53
C LEU A 7 29.61 1.27 11.15
N GLN A 8 30.08 2.07 12.11
CA GLN A 8 31.07 3.13 11.87
C GLN A 8 32.36 2.57 11.26
N ARG A 9 32.85 1.42 11.74
CA ARG A 9 34.03 0.77 11.17
C ARG A 9 33.79 0.17 9.79
N LEU A 10 32.63 -0.42 9.54
CA LEU A 10 32.33 -1.09 8.27
C LEU A 10 32.02 -0.10 7.14
N PHE A 11 31.31 0.98 7.43
CA PHE A 11 30.79 1.92 6.43
C PHE A 11 31.39 3.32 6.53
N GLY A 12 32.33 3.56 7.45
CA GLY A 12 33.04 4.84 7.58
C GLY A 12 32.16 6.00 8.05
N PHE A 13 31.08 5.73 8.80
CA PHE A 13 30.22 6.79 9.35
C PHE A 13 31.00 7.74 10.27
N ASP A 14 30.61 9.02 10.30
CA ASP A 14 31.19 9.99 11.23
C ASP A 14 31.02 9.46 12.66
N SER A 15 32.08 9.57 13.45
CA SER A 15 32.11 9.34 14.89
C SER A 15 30.92 9.98 15.64
N LYS A 16 30.39 11.10 15.14
CA LYS A 16 29.23 11.82 15.70
C LYS A 16 27.89 11.16 15.39
N GLN A 17 27.80 10.31 14.37
CA GLN A 17 26.57 9.59 14.02
C GLN A 17 26.39 8.36 14.90
N VAL A 18 25.38 8.40 15.78
CA VAL A 18 25.05 7.30 16.68
C VAL A 18 23.86 6.51 16.15
N ILE A 19 24.06 5.22 15.95
CA ILE A 19 22.97 4.27 15.70
C ILE A 19 22.43 3.80 17.05
N SER A 20 21.23 4.27 17.40
CA SER A 20 20.53 3.91 18.63
C SER A 20 19.67 2.66 18.45
N TYR A 21 19.54 1.90 19.52
CA TYR A 21 18.64 0.74 19.60
C TYR A 21 17.87 0.84 20.91
N GLY A 22 16.55 0.73 20.83
CA GLY A 22 15.65 0.66 21.98
C GLY A 22 14.60 -0.43 21.75
N SER A 23 14.26 -1.18 22.79
CA SER A 23 13.29 -2.29 22.73
C SER A 23 11.91 -1.87 22.23
N CYS A 24 11.49 -0.63 22.45
CA CYS A 24 10.26 -0.06 21.90
C CYS A 24 10.50 0.74 20.60
N GLN A 25 11.63 1.45 20.51
CA GLN A 25 11.99 2.23 19.33
C GLN A 25 12.13 1.36 18.08
N PHE A 26 12.75 0.18 18.21
CA PHE A 26 13.04 -0.69 17.08
C PHE A 26 11.77 -1.30 16.47
N PRO A 27 10.82 -1.88 17.24
CA PRO A 27 9.52 -2.28 16.72
C PRO A 27 8.72 -1.12 16.12
N THR A 28 8.79 0.07 16.73
CA THR A 28 8.06 1.26 16.22
C THR A 28 8.53 1.66 14.83
N LEU A 29 9.86 1.70 14.61
CA LEU A 29 10.44 1.92 13.28
C LEU A 29 10.06 0.77 12.32
N GLY A 30 10.00 -0.46 12.84
CA GLY A 30 9.57 -1.64 12.10
C GLY A 30 8.22 -1.44 11.40
N PHE A 31 7.21 -0.90 12.09
CA PHE A 31 5.89 -0.65 11.48
C PHE A 31 5.94 0.34 10.31
N ILE A 32 6.79 1.37 10.41
CA ILE A 32 6.96 2.37 9.36
C ILE A 32 7.62 1.74 8.13
N VAL A 33 8.71 1.00 8.36
CA VAL A 33 9.46 0.32 7.28
C VAL A 33 8.59 -0.75 6.63
N GLU A 34 7.82 -1.51 7.40
CA GLU A 34 6.88 -2.51 6.87
C GLU A 34 5.87 -1.88 5.92
N ARG A 35 5.20 -0.79 6.33
CA ARG A 35 4.25 -0.08 5.47
C ARG A 35 4.91 0.51 4.23
N TYR A 36 6.12 1.03 4.36
CA TYR A 36 6.90 1.52 3.22
C TYR A 36 7.15 0.40 2.21
N LEU A 37 7.65 -0.76 2.66
CA LEU A 37 7.90 -1.91 1.81
C LEU A 37 6.62 -2.48 1.19
N GLN A 38 5.49 -2.47 1.91
CA GLN A 38 4.21 -2.88 1.35
C GLN A 38 3.76 -1.96 0.21
N ARG A 39 4.02 -0.65 0.30
CA ARG A 39 3.74 0.29 -0.80
C ARG A 39 4.71 0.12 -1.96
N GLU A 40 6.00 0.02 -1.70
CA GLU A 40 7.03 -0.15 -2.74
C GLU A 40 6.83 -1.46 -3.53
N ASN A 41 6.42 -2.53 -2.85
CA ASN A 41 6.19 -3.84 -3.47
C ASN A 41 4.74 -4.06 -3.93
N PHE A 42 3.89 -3.03 -3.89
CA PHE A 42 2.51 -3.16 -4.34
C PHE A 42 2.46 -3.27 -5.87
N ILE A 43 1.91 -4.38 -6.38
CA ILE A 43 1.66 -4.58 -7.80
C ILE A 43 0.19 -4.27 -8.07
N SER A 44 -0.08 -3.17 -8.78
CA SER A 44 -1.44 -2.81 -9.17
C SER A 44 -2.00 -3.83 -10.15
N GLU A 45 -3.18 -4.36 -9.85
CA GLU A 45 -3.90 -5.30 -10.72
C GLU A 45 -5.11 -4.61 -11.38
N PRO A 46 -5.26 -4.70 -12.72
CA PRO A 46 -6.45 -4.18 -13.40
C PRO A 46 -7.68 -4.98 -12.98
N PHE A 47 -8.81 -4.29 -12.85
CA PHE A 47 -10.10 -4.89 -12.58
C PHE A 47 -11.18 -4.26 -13.44
N TRP A 48 -12.29 -4.97 -13.60
CA TRP A 48 -13.46 -4.58 -14.37
C TRP A 48 -14.70 -4.62 -13.48
N LYS A 49 -15.57 -3.63 -13.63
CA LYS A 49 -16.89 -3.57 -12.99
C LYS A 49 -17.94 -3.16 -14.00
N ILE A 50 -19.17 -3.58 -13.78
CA ILE A 50 -20.32 -3.07 -14.50
C ILE A 50 -20.81 -1.81 -13.78
N ALA A 51 -20.78 -0.68 -14.47
CA ALA A 51 -21.30 0.58 -13.99
C ALA A 51 -22.60 0.87 -14.75
N VAL A 52 -23.70 1.04 -14.02
CA VAL A 52 -25.01 1.38 -14.58
C VAL A 52 -25.44 2.68 -13.95
N GLU A 53 -25.75 3.67 -14.79
CA GLU A 53 -26.26 4.97 -14.40
C GLU A 53 -27.64 5.15 -15.02
N HIS A 54 -28.58 5.65 -14.23
CA HIS A 54 -29.93 5.99 -14.69
C HIS A 54 -30.20 7.46 -14.41
N GLN A 55 -30.66 8.17 -15.44
CA GLN A 55 -31.18 9.52 -15.30
C GLN A 55 -32.71 9.47 -15.29
N THR A 56 -33.34 10.02 -14.26
CA THR A 56 -34.79 10.10 -14.15
C THR A 56 -35.34 11.19 -15.08
N GLU A 57 -36.64 11.14 -15.37
CA GLU A 57 -37.33 12.18 -16.16
C GLU A 57 -37.25 13.58 -15.51
N ALA A 58 -37.08 13.62 -14.18
CA ALA A 58 -36.86 14.84 -13.39
C ALA A 58 -35.41 15.35 -13.47
N GLY A 59 -34.51 14.63 -14.14
CA GLY A 59 -33.10 14.99 -14.32
C GLY A 59 -32.17 14.52 -13.20
N GLU A 60 -32.63 13.66 -12.28
CA GLU A 60 -31.82 13.13 -11.18
C GLU A 60 -30.99 11.93 -11.64
N PHE A 61 -29.77 11.78 -11.11
CA PHE A 61 -28.87 10.67 -11.43
C PHE A 61 -28.85 9.62 -10.31
N CYS A 62 -28.92 8.35 -10.69
CA CYS A 62 -28.77 7.20 -9.81
C CYS A 62 -27.66 6.27 -10.33
N GLU A 63 -26.65 6.00 -9.51
CA GLU A 63 -25.60 5.00 -9.81
C GLU A 63 -25.97 3.68 -9.12
N PHE A 64 -26.00 2.59 -9.89
CA PHE A 64 -26.21 1.25 -9.35
C PHE A 64 -24.87 0.60 -9.02
N THR A 65 -24.79 0.05 -7.80
CA THR A 65 -23.63 -0.76 -7.40
C THR A 65 -23.85 -2.21 -7.81
N TRP A 66 -22.94 -2.75 -8.61
CA TRP A 66 -22.96 -4.16 -8.99
C TRP A 66 -22.67 -5.05 -7.78
N GLU A 67 -23.52 -6.06 -7.54
CA GLU A 67 -23.40 -6.97 -6.39
C GLU A 67 -22.04 -7.68 -6.30
N ARG A 68 -21.43 -8.02 -7.44
CA ARG A 68 -20.10 -8.64 -7.49
C ARG A 68 -18.95 -7.67 -7.24
N ASN A 69 -19.22 -6.37 -7.06
CA ASN A 69 -18.26 -5.28 -6.87
C ASN A 69 -17.31 -5.08 -8.08
N ARG A 70 -16.36 -5.99 -8.27
CA ARG A 70 -15.36 -5.99 -9.35
C ARG A 70 -14.84 -7.40 -9.63
N LEU A 71 -14.41 -7.65 -10.86
CA LEU A 71 -13.69 -8.87 -11.26
C LEU A 71 -12.30 -8.51 -11.78
N PHE A 72 -11.31 -9.37 -11.55
CA PHE A 72 -9.93 -9.22 -12.04
C PHE A 72 -9.70 -9.93 -13.38
N GLU A 73 -10.77 -10.39 -14.03
CA GLU A 73 -10.75 -10.99 -15.37
C GLU A 73 -11.78 -10.28 -16.26
N HIS A 74 -11.39 -10.00 -17.51
CA HIS A 74 -12.24 -9.27 -18.44
C HIS A 74 -13.39 -10.12 -19.01
N GLN A 75 -13.13 -11.39 -19.37
CA GLN A 75 -14.14 -12.22 -20.05
C GLN A 75 -15.40 -12.47 -19.21
N PRO A 76 -15.31 -12.79 -17.91
CA PRO A 76 -16.51 -13.01 -17.09
C PRO A 76 -17.37 -11.76 -16.89
N CYS A 77 -16.82 -10.55 -17.09
CA CYS A 77 -17.59 -9.30 -17.07
C CYS A 77 -18.49 -9.14 -18.31
N LEU A 78 -18.21 -9.83 -19.42
CA LEU A 78 -18.94 -9.66 -20.69
C LEU A 78 -20.12 -10.64 -20.85
N VAL A 79 -20.17 -11.72 -20.05
CA VAL A 79 -21.09 -12.85 -20.25
C VAL A 79 -22.19 -12.85 -19.17
N ILE A 80 -22.73 -11.67 -18.84
CA ILE A 80 -23.86 -11.56 -17.89
C ILE A 80 -25.19 -11.65 -18.63
#